data_AF-A0A7C8ZUE6-F1
#
_entry.id   AF-A0A7C8ZUE6-F1
#
_cell.length_a   1.000
_cell.length_b   1.000
_cell.length_c   1.000
_cell.angle_alpha   90.00
_cell.angle_beta   90.00
_cell.angle_gamma   90.00
#
_symmetry.space_group_name_H-M   'P 1'
#
loop_
_entity.id
_entity.type
_entity.pdbx_description
1 polymer ?
#
loop_
_entity_poly.entity_id
_entity_poly.type
_entity_poly.pdbx_seq_one_letter_code
_entity_poly.pdbx_strand_id
1 'polypeptide(L)'
;FEERNGVRLPSYKGDIINGDAFDEKSRIPDPQRLIRAYCQSAATLNLLRAFATGGYAAMQRVTQWDLDFAKHSEQGDRYQELAHRVDEALGFMAAAGLTLDHPIMQATEFWTSHECLLLPYEQALTRK
;
A
#
# COMPACT_ATOMS: atom_id res chain seq x y z
N PHE A 1 17.01 -19.11 -12.85
CA PHE A 1 16.49 -20.49 -12.70
C PHE A 1 16.54 -20.82 -11.23
N GLU A 2 15.57 -21.60 -10.77
CA GLU A 2 15.49 -22.11 -9.40
C GLU A 2 15.62 -23.62 -9.45
N GLU A 3 16.38 -24.20 -8.52
CA GLU A 3 16.64 -25.63 -8.47
C GLU A 3 16.26 -26.19 -7.10
N ARG A 4 15.52 -27.29 -7.08
CA ARG A 4 15.12 -28.02 -5.86
C ARG A 4 15.18 -29.51 -6.13
N ASN A 5 15.83 -30.27 -5.25
CA ASN A 5 15.94 -31.73 -5.34
C ASN A 5 16.38 -32.24 -6.74
N GLY A 6 17.33 -31.52 -7.38
CA GLY A 6 17.84 -31.87 -8.71
C GLY A 6 16.92 -31.51 -9.89
N VAL A 7 15.76 -30.90 -9.65
CA VAL A 7 14.86 -30.37 -10.69
C VAL A 7 15.10 -28.88 -10.87
N ARG A 8 15.37 -28.45 -12.11
CA ARG A 8 15.66 -27.06 -12.46
C ARG A 8 14.51 -26.46 -13.27
N LEU A 9 13.84 -25.44 -12.71
CA LEU A 9 12.74 -24.73 -13.35
C LEU A 9 13.04 -23.23 -13.51
N PRO A 10 12.35 -22.51 -14.41
CA PRO A 10 12.41 -21.05 -14.44
C PRO A 10 12.12 -20.46 -13.05
N SER A 11 12.85 -19.40 -12.69
CA SER A 11 12.61 -18.71 -11.43
C SER A 11 11.23 -18.04 -11.45
N TYR A 12 10.60 -17.93 -10.29
CA TYR A 12 9.46 -17.06 -10.09
C TYR A 12 9.91 -15.60 -10.29
N LYS A 13 9.15 -14.83 -11.07
CA LYS A 13 9.47 -13.44 -11.42
C LYS A 13 8.38 -12.45 -11.01
N GLY A 14 7.51 -12.85 -10.09
CA GLY A 14 6.32 -12.08 -9.71
C GLY A 14 5.07 -12.56 -10.45
N ASP A 15 3.93 -12.41 -9.78
CA ASP A 15 2.61 -12.89 -10.24
C ASP A 15 2.18 -12.31 -11.59
N ILE A 16 2.74 -11.18 -11.99
CA ILE A 16 2.52 -10.56 -13.30
C ILE A 16 3.17 -11.35 -14.46
N ILE A 17 4.12 -12.23 -14.16
CA ILE A 17 4.82 -13.06 -15.15
C ILE A 17 4.42 -14.53 -15.02
N ASN A 18 4.64 -15.15 -13.86
CA ASN A 18 4.41 -16.58 -13.63
C ASN A 18 3.97 -16.85 -12.18
N GLY A 19 3.64 -18.10 -11.84
CA GLY A 19 3.24 -18.52 -10.50
C GLY A 19 4.44 -18.85 -9.60
N ASP A 20 4.23 -18.75 -8.30
CA ASP A 20 5.20 -19.04 -7.24
C ASP A 20 5.42 -20.55 -7.01
N ALA A 21 4.39 -21.36 -7.26
CA ALA A 21 4.45 -22.81 -7.15
C ALA A 21 5.60 -23.42 -7.97
N PHE A 22 6.31 -24.39 -7.37
CA PHE A 22 7.47 -25.03 -7.98
C PHE A 22 7.04 -26.23 -8.85
N ASP A 23 6.33 -25.91 -9.93
CA ASP A 23 5.91 -26.88 -10.95
C ASP A 23 6.03 -26.27 -12.36
N GLU A 24 6.16 -27.13 -13.37
CA GLU A 24 6.40 -26.69 -14.74
C GLU A 24 5.31 -25.76 -15.28
N LYS A 25 4.04 -26.06 -14.99
CA LYS A 25 2.90 -25.27 -15.48
C LYS A 25 2.90 -23.87 -14.87
N SER A 26 3.10 -23.76 -13.56
CA SER A 26 3.13 -22.49 -12.85
C SER A 26 4.31 -21.61 -13.29
N ARG A 27 5.44 -22.20 -13.67
CA ARG A 27 6.65 -21.43 -14.04
C ARG A 27 6.68 -20.92 -15.48
N ILE A 28 5.77 -21.38 -16.34
CA ILE A 28 5.60 -20.85 -17.70
C ILE A 28 5.01 -19.42 -17.63
N PRO A 29 5.64 -18.42 -18.24
CA PRO A 29 5.08 -17.07 -18.33
C PRO A 29 3.72 -17.05 -19.05
N ASP A 30 2.74 -16.36 -18.46
CA ASP A 30 1.39 -16.23 -19.01
C ASP A 30 1.03 -14.75 -19.26
N PRO A 31 0.88 -14.31 -20.52
CA PRO A 31 0.50 -12.94 -20.85
C PRO A 31 -0.83 -12.47 -20.26
N GLN A 32 -1.76 -13.37 -19.93
CA GLN A 32 -3.04 -12.99 -19.28
C GLN A 32 -2.82 -12.42 -17.88
N ARG A 33 -1.67 -12.71 -17.25
CA ARG A 33 -1.29 -12.14 -15.95
C ARG A 33 -1.07 -10.64 -16.00
N LEU A 34 -0.77 -10.06 -17.16
CA LEU A 34 -0.71 -8.60 -17.34
C LEU A 34 -2.06 -7.94 -17.05
N ILE A 35 -3.14 -8.53 -17.56
CA ILE A 35 -4.51 -8.03 -17.36
C ILE A 35 -4.91 -8.22 -15.90
N ARG A 36 -4.60 -9.38 -15.32
CA ARG A 36 -4.86 -9.65 -13.90
C ARG A 36 -4.14 -8.65 -12.98
N ALA A 37 -2.87 -8.37 -13.25
CA ALA A 37 -2.10 -7.38 -12.50
C ALA A 37 -2.73 -5.99 -12.61
N TYR A 38 -3.11 -5.56 -13.82
CA TYR A 38 -3.82 -4.31 -14.03
C TYR A 38 -5.12 -4.22 -13.21
N CYS A 39 -5.98 -5.25 -13.27
CA CYS A 39 -7.24 -5.27 -12.52
C CYS A 39 -7.00 -5.19 -11.01
N GLN A 40 -6.01 -5.93 -10.49
CA GLN A 40 -5.64 -5.89 -9.08
C GLN A 40 -5.13 -4.51 -8.66
N SER A 41 -4.23 -3.90 -9.45
CA SER A 41 -3.72 -2.56 -9.22
C SER A 41 -4.84 -1.51 -9.24
N ALA A 42 -5.76 -1.58 -10.21
CA ALA A 42 -6.88 -0.67 -10.32
C ALA A 42 -7.83 -0.78 -9.11
N ALA A 43 -8.20 -2.00 -8.71
CA ALA A 43 -9.04 -2.24 -7.54
C ALA A 43 -8.37 -1.74 -6.24
N THR A 44 -7.08 -2.05 -6.09
CA THR A 44 -6.30 -1.64 -4.92
C THR A 44 -6.19 -0.12 -4.83
N LEU A 45 -5.85 0.56 -5.93
CA LEU A 45 -5.74 2.02 -5.97
C LEU A 45 -7.09 2.69 -5.75
N ASN A 46 -8.18 2.12 -6.26
CA ASN A 46 -9.52 2.63 -6.01
C ASN A 46 -9.86 2.60 -4.51
N LEU A 47 -9.53 1.49 -3.83
CA LEU A 47 -9.71 1.37 -2.38
C LEU A 47 -8.82 2.35 -1.61
N LEU A 48 -7.54 2.46 -1.97
CA LEU A 48 -6.60 3.39 -1.32
C LEU A 48 -7.04 4.84 -1.49
N ARG A 49 -7.55 5.23 -2.66
CA ARG A 49 -8.14 6.55 -2.88
C ARG A 49 -9.35 6.79 -1.99
N ALA A 50 -10.24 5.80 -1.87
CA ALA A 50 -11.38 5.89 -0.96
C ALA A 50 -10.95 6.08 0.51
N PHE A 51 -9.84 5.48 0.94
CA PHE A 51 -9.29 5.74 2.27
C PHE A 51 -8.64 7.11 2.40
N ALA A 52 -7.92 7.57 1.37
CA ALA A 52 -7.23 8.85 1.37
C ALA A 52 -8.20 10.06 1.37
N THR A 53 -9.37 9.93 0.74
CA THR A 53 -10.35 11.03 0.62
C THR A 53 -11.65 10.82 1.41
N GLY A 54 -11.98 9.57 1.77
CA GLY A 54 -13.23 9.21 2.45
C GLY A 54 -13.18 9.24 3.98
N GLY A 55 -12.24 9.99 4.57
CA GLY A 55 -12.15 10.19 6.03
C GLY A 55 -11.41 9.10 6.82
N TYR A 56 -10.94 8.02 6.19
CA TYR A 56 -10.05 7.06 6.86
C TYR A 56 -8.66 7.67 7.12
N ALA A 57 -8.20 8.54 6.23
CA ALA A 57 -6.99 9.35 6.38
C ALA A 57 -7.20 10.64 7.20
N ALA A 58 -8.38 10.85 7.79
CA ALA A 58 -8.59 12.00 8.66
C ALA A 58 -7.61 11.95 9.83
N MET A 59 -6.96 13.09 10.13
CA MET A 59 -5.91 13.16 11.15
C MET A 59 -6.36 12.71 12.55
N GLN A 60 -7.66 12.61 12.78
CA GLN A 60 -8.25 12.08 14.01
C GLN A 60 -8.02 10.59 14.24
N ARG A 61 -7.60 9.83 13.23
CA ARG A 61 -7.40 8.37 13.33
C ARG A 61 -5.96 7.97 13.56
N VAL A 62 -5.06 8.93 13.82
CA VAL A 62 -3.63 8.66 14.13
C VAL A 62 -3.49 7.69 15.31
N THR A 63 -4.33 7.81 16.34
CA THR A 63 -4.38 6.89 17.48
C THR A 63 -4.97 5.51 17.14
N GLN A 64 -5.71 5.39 16.03
CA GLN A 64 -6.25 4.10 15.54
C GLN A 64 -5.29 3.40 14.58
N TRP A 65 -4.23 4.08 14.14
CA TRP A 65 -3.10 3.46 13.42
C TRP A 65 -2.08 2.83 14.36
N ASP A 66 -2.39 2.75 15.66
CA ASP A 66 -1.71 1.91 16.64
C ASP A 66 -1.65 0.48 16.11
N LEU A 67 -0.51 0.16 15.51
CA LEU A 67 -0.18 -1.20 15.13
C LEU A 67 -0.03 -1.97 16.45
N ASP A 68 -0.88 -2.98 16.66
CA ASP A 68 -0.94 -3.78 17.89
C ASP A 68 0.43 -4.34 18.35
N PHE A 69 1.43 -4.40 17.46
CA PHE A 69 2.81 -4.80 17.79
C PHE A 69 3.56 -3.78 18.67
N ALA A 70 3.16 -2.50 18.69
CA ALA A 70 3.83 -1.45 19.45
C ALA A 70 3.47 -1.48 20.95
N LYS A 71 2.40 -2.18 21.36
CA LYS A 71 1.87 -2.15 22.74
C LYS A 71 2.80 -2.71 23.83
N HIS A 72 3.92 -3.34 23.47
CA HIS A 72 4.83 -4.01 24.43
C HIS A 72 6.32 -3.75 24.15
N SER A 73 6.67 -2.60 23.58
CA SER A 73 8.07 -2.21 23.35
C SER A 73 8.35 -0.78 23.83
N GLU A 74 9.60 -0.52 24.24
CA GLU A 74 10.07 0.82 24.63
C GLU A 74 9.88 1.85 23.49
N GLN A 75 9.95 1.39 22.24
CA GLN A 75 9.65 2.21 21.06
C GLN A 75 8.16 2.55 20.94
N GLY A 76 7.28 1.70 21.48
CA GLY A 76 5.84 1.92 21.57
C GLY A 76 5.49 3.08 22.49
N ASP A 77 6.13 3.18 23.67
CA ASP A 77 5.89 4.28 24.62
C ASP A 77 6.21 5.64 23.98
N ARG A 78 7.33 5.73 23.25
CA ARG A 78 7.71 6.94 22.49
C ARG A 78 6.72 7.28 21.38
N TYR A 79 6.18 6.26 20.70
CA TYR A 79 5.16 6.47 19.68
C TYR A 79 3.86 6.99 20.30
N GLN A 80 3.44 6.44 21.43
CA GLN A 80 2.24 6.89 22.16
C GLN A 80 2.37 8.33 22.65
N GLU A 81 3.52 8.72 23.19
CA GLU A 81 3.77 10.11 23.60
C GLU A 81 3.66 11.07 22.41
N LEU A 82 4.21 10.71 21.25
CA LEU A 82 4.09 11.50 20.03
C LEU A 82 2.63 11.59 19.55
N ALA A 83 1.91 10.47 19.54
CA ALA A 83 0.51 10.42 19.14
C ALA A 83 -0.37 11.30 20.05
N HIS A 84 -0.14 11.27 21.36
CA HIS A 84 -0.82 12.14 22.32
C HIS A 84 -0.57 13.63 22.05
N ARG A 85 0.67 14.02 21.77
CA ARG A 85 1.00 15.42 21.43
C ARG A 85 0.35 15.88 20.12
N VAL A 86 0.21 14.98 19.15
CA VAL A 86 -0.51 15.27 17.90
C VAL A 86 -2.00 15.48 18.20
N ASP A 87 -2.61 14.65 19.04
CA ASP A 87 -4.02 14.79 19.46
C ASP A 87 -4.29 16.12 20.18
N GLU A 88 -3.40 16.52 21.11
CA GLU A 88 -3.47 17.83 21.78
C GLU A 88 -3.41 19.00 20.78
N ALA A 89 -2.51 18.92 19.79
CA ALA A 89 -2.38 19.94 18.75
C ALA A 89 -3.63 20.04 17.87
N LEU A 90 -4.24 18.90 17.51
CA LEU A 90 -5.50 18.86 16.77
C LEU A 90 -6.64 19.48 17.60
N GLY A 91 -6.68 19.20 18.90
CA GLY A 91 -7.63 19.82 19.84
C GLY A 91 -7.48 21.34 19.92
N PHE A 92 -6.25 21.84 19.96
CA PHE A 92 -5.97 23.28 19.91
C PHE A 92 -6.44 23.93 18.59
N MET A 93 -6.16 23.29 17.45
CA MET A 93 -6.62 23.78 16.14
C MET A 93 -8.15 23.86 16.08
N ALA A 94 -8.85 22.86 16.60
CA ALA A 94 -10.32 22.87 16.69
C ALA A 94 -10.83 24.03 17.57
N ALA A 95 -10.22 24.25 18.74
CA ALA A 95 -10.56 25.36 19.62
C ALA A 95 -10.27 26.75 19.00
N ALA A 96 -9.26 26.85 18.13
CA ALA A 96 -8.91 28.06 17.39
C ALA A 96 -9.80 28.32 16.16
N GLY A 97 -10.80 27.47 15.89
CA GLY A 97 -11.77 27.65 14.79
C GLY A 97 -11.46 26.86 13.51
N LEU A 98 -10.39 26.06 13.50
CA LEU A 98 -10.11 25.09 12.44
C LEU A 98 -10.84 23.78 12.77
N THR A 99 -12.12 23.73 12.40
CA THR A 99 -12.95 22.57 12.67
C THR A 99 -12.46 21.33 11.91
N LEU A 100 -12.85 20.17 12.42
CA LEU A 100 -12.53 18.86 11.84
C LEU A 100 -13.15 18.66 10.44
N ASP A 101 -14.12 19.49 10.09
CA ASP A 101 -14.75 19.54 8.78
C ASP A 101 -13.93 20.30 7.74
N HIS A 102 -12.82 20.91 8.15
CA HIS A 102 -11.94 21.61 7.23
C HIS A 102 -11.29 20.61 6.25
N PRO A 103 -11.27 20.86 4.92
CA PRO A 103 -10.79 19.90 3.92
C PRO A 103 -9.39 19.33 4.18
N ILE A 104 -8.48 20.17 4.71
CA ILE A 104 -7.10 19.79 5.08
C ILE A 104 -7.06 18.71 6.18
N MET A 105 -8.09 18.63 7.03
CA MET A 105 -8.17 17.66 8.14
C MET A 105 -8.75 16.30 7.70
N GLN A 106 -9.39 16.25 6.52
CA GLN A 106 -10.18 15.10 6.07
C GLN A 106 -9.53 14.27 4.96
N ALA A 107 -8.64 14.88 4.17
CA ALA A 107 -8.03 14.23 3.01
C ALA A 107 -6.52 14.42 3.01
N THR A 108 -5.81 13.41 2.52
CA THR A 108 -4.38 13.48 2.25
C THR A 108 -4.11 13.07 0.81
N GLU A 109 -3.05 13.60 0.23
CA GLU A 109 -2.57 13.13 -1.06
C GLU A 109 -1.81 11.82 -0.88
N PHE A 110 -2.06 10.86 -1.78
CA PHE A 110 -1.43 9.54 -1.77
C PHE A 110 -0.96 9.18 -3.18
N TRP A 111 0.27 8.69 -3.27
CA TRP A 111 0.90 8.31 -4.52
C TRP A 111 1.33 6.85 -4.49
N THR A 112 1.40 6.24 -5.66
CA THR A 112 1.86 4.87 -5.84
C THR A 112 3.13 4.84 -6.68
N SER A 113 4.02 3.91 -6.38
CA SER A 113 5.19 3.60 -7.19
C SER A 113 5.40 2.08 -7.25
N HIS A 114 6.10 1.65 -8.29
CA HIS A 114 6.57 0.28 -8.46
C HIS A 114 7.85 0.29 -9.29
N GLU A 115 8.57 -0.83 -9.30
CA GLU A 115 9.76 -0.98 -10.14
C GLU A 115 9.36 -1.13 -11.62
N CYS A 116 9.83 -0.23 -12.47
CA CYS A 116 9.56 -0.19 -13.92
C CYS A 116 10.37 -1.29 -14.66
N LEU A 117 10.05 -2.55 -14.38
CA LEU A 117 10.84 -3.70 -14.82
C LEU A 117 10.27 -4.38 -16.08
N LEU A 118 8.95 -4.51 -16.17
CA LEU A 118 8.29 -5.26 -17.25
C LEU A 118 7.82 -4.32 -18.35
N LEU A 119 8.75 -3.91 -19.22
CA LEU A 119 8.51 -2.89 -20.26
C LEU A 119 7.23 -3.09 -21.10
N PRO A 120 6.79 -4.30 -21.50
CA PRO A 120 5.53 -4.45 -22.22
C PRO A 120 4.30 -3.98 -21.42
N TYR A 121 4.31 -4.15 -20.09
CA TYR A 121 3.27 -3.63 -19.21
C TYR A 121 3.31 -2.11 -19.13
N GLU A 122 4.50 -1.55 -18.93
CA GLU A 122 4.72 -0.10 -18.78
C GLU A 122 4.38 0.67 -20.06
N GLN A 123 4.81 0.14 -21.21
CA GLN A 123 4.50 0.69 -22.52
C GLN A 123 2.99 0.72 -22.77
N ALA A 124 2.26 -0.32 -22.36
CA ALA A 124 0.81 -0.39 -22.52
C ALA A 124 0.05 0.61 -21.62
N LEU A 125 0.68 1.12 -20.55
CA LEU A 125 0.09 2.09 -19.61
C LEU A 125 0.55 3.54 -19.83
N THR A 126 1.60 3.76 -20.61
CA THR A 126 2.06 5.11 -20.99
C THR A 126 0.99 5.85 -21.84
N ARG A 127 0.75 7.14 -21.55
CA ARG A 127 -0.22 8.00 -22.26
C ARG A 127 0.46 9.31 -22.72
N LYS A 128 -0.10 9.96 -23.74
CA LYS A 128 0.38 11.26 -24.28
C LYS A 128 -0.05 12.42 -23.41
#